data_AF-A0A0R3QD54-F1
#
_entry.id   AF-A0A0R3QD54-F1
#
_cell.length_a   1.000
_cell.length_b   1.000
_cell.length_c   1.000
_cell.angle_alpha   90.00
_cell.angle_beta   90.00
_cell.angle_gamma   90.00
#
_symmetry.space_group_name_H-M   'P 1'
#
loop_
_entity.id
_entity.type
_entity.pdbx_description
1 polymer ?
#
loop_
_entity_poly.entity_id
_entity_poly.type
_entity_poly.pdbx_seq_one_letter_code
_entity_poly.pdbx_strand_id
1 'polypeptide(L)' 'MNSWWIDDQRFNKTCLSSGKIEVLNCISKDGTKIPLNNEISVGDTKYTCEKTSDGSVRFASGPIDANGK' A
#
# COMPACT_ATOMS: atom_id res chain seq x y z
N MET A 1 -21.39 4.07 -8.80
CA MET A 1 -20.73 2.81 -8.37
C MET A 1 -19.24 3.09 -8.26
N ASN A 2 -18.70 3.04 -7.04
CA ASN A 2 -17.26 3.04 -6.77
C ASN A 2 -16.72 1.65 -7.09
N SER A 3 -16.03 1.50 -8.23
CA SER A 3 -15.35 0.27 -8.62
C SER A 3 -13.96 0.21 -8.00
N TRP A 4 -13.52 -0.99 -7.63
CA TRP A 4 -12.17 -1.25 -7.16
C TRP A 4 -11.50 -2.31 -8.02
N TRP A 5 -10.18 -2.21 -8.19
CA TRP A 5 -9.38 -3.17 -8.95
C TRP A 5 -7.96 -3.27 -8.38
N ILE A 6 -7.30 -4.39 -8.68
CA ILE A 6 -5.91 -4.60 -8.33
C ILE A 6 -5.04 -4.23 -9.53
N ASP A 7 -4.09 -3.34 -9.30
CA ASP A 7 -3.10 -2.87 -10.26
C ASP A 7 -1.73 -3.46 -9.91
N ASP A 8 -1.10 -4.10 -10.90
CA ASP A 8 0.22 -4.75 -10.77
C ASP A 8 0.37 -5.74 -9.59
N GLN A 9 -0.74 -6.36 -9.16
CA GLN A 9 -0.81 -7.20 -7.95
C GLN A 9 -0.33 -6.50 -6.66
N ARG A 10 -0.16 -5.17 -6.68
CA ARG A 10 0.47 -4.41 -5.61
C ARG A 10 -0.40 -3.31 -5.05
N PHE A 11 -1.28 -2.73 -5.86
CA PHE A 11 -2.09 -1.60 -5.42
C PHE A 11 -3.56 -1.90 -5.61
N ASN A 12 -4.32 -1.90 -4.51
CA ASN A 12 -5.77 -1.89 -4.58
C ASN A 12 -6.23 -0.45 -4.82
N LYS A 13 -6.81 -0.18 -5.99
CA LYS A 13 -7.25 1.14 -6.42
C LYS A 13 -8.77 1.23 -6.42
N THR A 14 -9.29 2.44 -6.26
CA THR A 14 -10.71 2.75 -6.43
C THR A 14 -10.88 3.99 -7.30
N CYS A 15 -11.97 4.02 -8.07
CA CYS A 15 -12.44 5.22 -8.74
C CYS A 15 -13.53 5.87 -7.88
N LEU A 16 -13.27 7.10 -7.42
CA LEU A 16 -14.25 7.89 -6.68
C LEU A 16 -15.29 8.49 -7.63
N SER A 17 -16.44 8.89 -7.10
CA SER A 17 -17.50 9.54 -7.90
C SER A 17 -17.06 10.84 -8.59
N SER A 18 -15.98 11.46 -8.11
CA SER A 18 -15.34 12.61 -8.74
C SER A 18 -14.48 12.26 -9.97
N GLY A 19 -14.35 10.98 -10.31
CA GLY A 19 -13.42 10.49 -11.35
C GLY A 19 -11.98 10.35 -10.89
N LYS A 20 -11.68 10.69 -9.62
CA LYS A 20 -10.33 10.56 -9.06
C LYS A 20 -10.01 9.10 -8.75
N ILE A 21 -8.83 8.65 -9.17
CA ILE A 21 -8.28 7.34 -8.79
C ILE A 21 -7.47 7.49 -7.50
N GLU A 22 -7.78 6.66 -6.51
CA GLU A 22 -7.05 6.61 -5.23
C GLU A 22 -6.59 5.17 -4.95
N VAL A 23 -5.48 5.04 -4.24
CA VAL A 23 -5.00 3.75 -3.69
C VAL A 23 -5.60 3.58 -2.30
N LEU A 24 -6.21 2.41 -2.04
CA LEU A 24 -6.78 2.06 -0.74
C LEU A 24 -5.75 1.39 0.15
N ASN A 25 -4.98 0.46 -0.42
CA ASN A 25 -3.96 -0.32 0.27
C ASN A 25 -2.91 -0.84 -0.71
N CYS A 26 -1.72 -1.09 -0.22
CA CYS A 26 -0.72 -1.90 -0.90
C CYS A 26 -0.99 -3.40 -0.61
N ILE A 27 -0.51 -4.28 -1.47
CA ILE A 27 -0.63 -5.73 -1.38
C ILE A 27 0.79 -6.32 -1.49
N SER A 28 1.19 -7.10 -0.49
CA SER A 28 2.45 -7.85 -0.50
C SER A 28 2.34 -9.11 -1.37
N LYS A 29 3.46 -9.77 -1.65
CA LYS A 29 3.48 -11.00 -2.48
C LYS A 29 2.65 -12.15 -1.87
N ASP A 30 2.56 -12.21 -0.55
CA ASP A 30 1.76 -13.17 0.22
C ASP A 30 0.27 -12.77 0.33
N GLY A 31 -0.12 -11.62 -0.23
CA GLY A 31 -1.50 -11.14 -0.23
C GLY A 31 -1.88 -10.31 0.99
N THR A 32 -0.94 -10.06 1.91
CA THR A 32 -1.15 -9.14 3.04
C THR A 32 -1.49 -7.75 2.52
N LYS A 33 -2.53 -7.14 3.09
CA LYS A 33 -3.01 -5.79 2.73
C LYS A 33 -2.47 -4.78 3.73
N ILE A 34 -1.73 -3.80 3.23
CA ILE A 34 -1.15 -2.70 4.03
C ILE A 34 -1.96 -1.44 3.76
N PRO A 35 -2.73 -0.91 4.72
CA PRO A 35 -3.50 0.31 4.52
C PRO A 35 -2.62 1.47 4.05
N LEU A 36 -3.17 2.34 3.20
CA LEU A 36 -2.43 3.52 2.76
C LEU A 36 -2.02 4.40 3.96
N ASN A 37 -0.82 4.96 3.92
CA ASN A 37 -0.18 5.76 4.97
C ASN A 37 -0.02 5.02 6.31
N ASN A 38 0.14 3.70 6.24
CA ASN A 38 0.36 2.87 7.41
C ASN A 38 1.52 1.91 7.20
N GLU A 39 1.96 1.35 8.31
CA GLU A 39 2.96 0.31 8.38
C GLU A 39 2.47 -0.81 9.27
N ILE A 40 2.76 -2.05 8.89
CA ILE A 40 2.41 -3.23 9.66
C ILE A 40 3.61 -4.17 9.76
N SER A 41 3.63 -4.96 10.83
CA SER A 41 4.61 -6.02 11.04
C SER A 41 3.91 -7.38 10.99
N VAL A 42 4.40 -8.27 10.13
CA VAL A 42 3.90 -9.64 10.00
C VAL A 42 5.10 -10.59 10.05
N GLY A 43 5.14 -11.44 11.07
CA GLY A 43 6.34 -12.23 11.38
C GLY A 43 7.53 -11.31 11.66
N ASP A 44 8.66 -11.56 11.01
CA ASP A 44 9.87 -10.74 11.10
C ASP A 44 9.97 -9.67 10.01
N THR A 45 8.89 -9.45 9.23
CA THR A 45 8.87 -8.48 8.12
C THR A 45 7.98 -7.28 8.46
N LYS A 46 8.53 -6.09 8.27
CA LYS A 46 7.82 -4.81 8.30
C LYS A 46 7.46 -4.37 6.88
N TYR A 47 6.22 -3.98 6.69
CA TYR A 47 5.69 -3.51 5.40
C TYR A 47 5.14 -2.10 5.55
N THR A 48 5.54 -1.21 4.64
CA THR A 48 5.11 0.19 4.62
C THR A 48 4.39 0.49 3.32
N CYS A 49 3.25 1.18 3.41
CA CYS A 49 2.51 1.71 2.27
C CYS A 49 2.28 3.20 2.49
N GLU A 50 2.95 4.05 1.73
CA GLU A 50 2.94 5.50 1.94
C GLU A 50 2.54 6.24 0.67
N LYS A 51 1.63 7.21 0.79
CA LYS A 51 1.41 8.23 -0.24
C LYS A 51 2.41 9.35 -0.04
N THR A 52 3.28 9.55 -1.01
CA THR A 52 4.29 10.60 -0.99
C THR A 52 3.66 11.97 -1.29
N SER A 53 4.38 13.05 -0.98
CA SER A 53 3.89 14.42 -1.15
C SER A 53 3.61 14.81 -2.60
N ASP A 54 4.28 14.17 -3.57
CA ASP A 54 4.03 14.32 -5.02
C ASP A 54 2.79 13.51 -5.49
N GLY A 55 2.15 12.76 -4.60
CA GLY A 55 0.93 12.01 -4.88
C GLY A 55 1.16 10.57 -5.35
N SER A 56 2.42 10.16 -5.54
CA SER A 56 2.80 8.77 -5.80
C SER A 56 2.55 7.88 -4.56
N VAL A 57 2.49 6.56 -4.76
CA VAL A 57 2.39 5.59 -3.65
C VAL A 57 3.62 4.69 -3.66
N ARG A 58 4.30 4.62 -2.51
CA ARG A 58 5.47 3.79 -2.27
C ARG A 58 5.09 2.58 -1.42
N PHE A 59 5.56 1.43 -1.85
CA PHE A 59 5.54 0.19 -1.08
C PHE A 59 6.98 -0.20 -0.72
N ALA A 60 7.23 -0.50 0.55
CA ALA A 60 8.50 -1.02 1.03
C ALA A 60 8.27 -2.23 1.94
N SER A 61 9.22 -3.16 1.93
CA SER A 61 9.23 -4.31 2.83
C SER A 61 10.66 -4.64 3.23
N GLY A 62 10.88 -4.95 4.50
CA GLY A 62 12.18 -5.39 5.03
C GLY A 62 12.05 -5.99 6.42
N PRO A 63 13.15 -6.50 7.00
CA PRO A 63 13.16 -6.94 8.40
C PRO A 63 12.64 -5.85 9.34
N ILE A 64 11.97 -6.23 10.45
CA ILE A 64 11.49 -5.27 11.45
C ILE A 64 12.63 -4.41 12.02
N ASP A 65 13.82 -5.00 12.13
CA ASP A 65 15.08 -4.38 12.54
C ASP A 65 15.83 -3.65 11.42
N ALA A 66 15.46 -3.82 10.14
CA ALA A 66 16.16 -3.18 9.01
C ALA A 66 15.86 -1.68 8.84
N ASN A 67 15.03 -1.11 9.71
CA ASN A 67 14.81 0.34 9.81
C ASN A 67 15.28 0.89 11.16
N GLY A 68 16.29 0.28 11.78
CA GLY A 68 17.09 0.92 12.80
C GLY A 68 18.09 1.87 12.14
N LYS A 69 17.89 3.18 12.30
CA LYS A 69 18.92 4.20 12.07
C LYS A 69 20.21 3.85 12.81
#